data_AF-A0A3R6LMR3-F1
#
_entry.id   AF-A0A3R6LMR3-F1
#
_cell.length_a   1.000
_cell.length_b   1.000
_cell.length_c   1.000
_cell.angle_alpha   90.00
_cell.angle_beta   90.00
_cell.angle_gamma   90.00
#
_symmetry.space_group_name_H-M   'P 1'
#
loop_
_entity.id
_entity.type
_entity.pdbx_description
1 polymer ?
#
loop_
_entity_poly.entity_id
_entity_poly.type
_entity_poly.pdbx_seq_one_letter_code
_entity_poly.pdbx_strand_id
1 'polypeptide(L)'
;MKDDKGEMIIEASIVFPLVLIIYGILMFLVLLMYQRITLTTVANNTVSCVSANYGFSDKDPFMSFINKEQLNNRSVLYREIFGTTDKLDLPIERQAEWFGYYLLSKNCLLKKDGVKIKAKVDIKQGKTMQKDLIVTMTESYHIPLVSMLGINDKVEFRVTACAECVDPISYINAVDFLWEQVEKITETPEIKLVRQMIDYIKK
;
A
#
# COMPACT_ATOMS: atom_id res chain seq x y z
N MET A 1 -37.47 -43.96 43.17
CA MET A 1 -36.75 -42.66 43.29
C MET A 1 -35.51 -42.74 42.42
N LYS A 2 -35.43 -41.89 41.39
CA LYS A 2 -34.21 -41.44 40.70
C LYS A 2 -33.49 -42.44 39.77
N ASP A 3 -34.02 -42.60 38.56
CA ASP A 3 -33.20 -42.88 37.36
C ASP A 3 -32.99 -41.63 36.49
N ASP A 4 -33.86 -40.62 36.60
CA ASP A 4 -33.76 -39.33 35.87
C ASP A 4 -32.44 -38.58 36.11
N LYS A 5 -31.75 -38.87 37.22
CA LYS A 5 -30.46 -38.23 37.52
C LYS A 5 -29.32 -38.76 36.65
N GLY A 6 -29.38 -40.03 36.23
CA GLY A 6 -28.33 -40.64 35.39
C GLY A 6 -28.39 -40.13 33.95
N GLU A 7 -29.61 -40.07 33.39
CA GLU A 7 -29.86 -39.53 32.05
C GLU A 7 -29.48 -38.04 31.96
N MET A 8 -29.85 -37.24 32.96
CA MET A 8 -29.46 -35.83 33.07
C MET A 8 -27.93 -35.64 33.13
N ILE A 9 -27.20 -36.53 33.79
CA ILE A 9 -25.73 -36.46 33.85
C ILE A 9 -25.11 -36.81 32.50
N ILE A 10 -25.64 -37.81 31.80
CA ILE A 10 -25.13 -38.23 30.48
C ILE A 10 -25.35 -37.12 29.44
N GLU A 11 -26.52 -36.50 29.41
CA GLU A 11 -26.81 -35.38 28.52
C GLU A 11 -25.91 -34.17 28.82
N ALA A 12 -25.76 -33.80 30.09
CA ALA A 12 -24.88 -32.72 30.50
C ALA A 12 -23.39 -32.98 30.18
N SER A 13 -22.93 -34.23 30.26
CA SER A 13 -21.57 -34.63 29.91
C SER A 13 -21.25 -34.51 28.42
N ILE A 14 -22.25 -34.55 27.53
CA ILE A 14 -22.08 -34.35 26.09
C ILE A 14 -22.23 -32.86 25.73
N VAL A 15 -23.18 -32.17 26.34
CA VAL A 15 -23.46 -30.76 26.05
C VAL A 15 -22.29 -29.86 26.46
N PHE A 16 -21.67 -30.11 27.62
CA PHE A 16 -20.56 -29.27 28.11
C PHE A 16 -19.33 -29.22 27.18
N PRO A 17 -18.74 -30.34 26.72
CA PRO A 17 -17.63 -30.31 25.78
C PRO A 17 -18.03 -29.75 24.41
N LEU A 18 -19.27 -29.99 23.97
CA LEU A 18 -19.77 -29.41 22.72
C LEU A 18 -19.83 -27.88 22.77
N VAL A 19 -20.31 -27.31 23.88
CA VAL A 19 -20.30 -25.87 24.13
C VAL A 19 -18.85 -25.33 24.17
N LEU A 20 -17.91 -26.03 24.80
CA LEU A 20 -16.50 -25.63 24.82
C LEU A 20 -15.88 -25.61 23.41
N ILE A 21 -16.19 -26.58 22.56
CA ILE A 21 -15.72 -26.59 21.17
C ILE A 21 -16.26 -25.38 20.41
N ILE A 22 -17.56 -25.08 20.57
CA ILE A 22 -18.18 -23.91 19.93
C ILE A 22 -17.51 -22.61 20.40
N TYR A 23 -17.24 -22.46 21.70
CA TYR A 23 -16.49 -21.32 22.22
C TYR A 23 -15.08 -21.23 21.65
N GLY A 24 -14.38 -22.36 21.53
CA GLY A 24 -13.05 -22.41 20.90
C GLY A 24 -13.07 -21.92 19.45
N ILE A 25 -14.06 -22.36 18.66
CA ILE A 25 -14.25 -21.93 17.27
C ILE A 25 -14.54 -20.43 17.21
N LEU A 26 -15.43 -19.91 18.06
CA LEU A 26 -15.77 -18.49 18.11
C LEU A 26 -14.54 -17.63 18.48
N MET A 27 -13.76 -18.05 19.48
CA MET A 27 -12.53 -17.35 19.87
C MET A 27 -11.51 -17.33 18.73
N PHE A 28 -11.38 -18.43 18.00
CA PHE A 28 -10.49 -18.50 16.83
C PHE A 28 -10.97 -17.59 15.69
N LEU A 29 -12.28 -17.51 15.45
CA LEU A 29 -12.87 -16.62 14.45
C LEU A 29 -12.59 -15.15 14.78
N VAL A 30 -12.73 -14.75 16.05
CA VAL A 30 -12.35 -13.40 16.51
C VAL A 30 -10.87 -13.12 16.25
N LEU A 31 -9.99 -14.09 16.50
CA LEU A 31 -8.56 -13.96 16.23
C LEU A 31 -8.25 -13.81 14.73
N LEU A 32 -8.96 -14.52 13.85
CA LEU A 32 -8.86 -14.34 12.40
C LEU A 32 -9.32 -12.94 11.96
N MET A 33 -10.44 -12.45 12.50
CA MET A 33 -10.90 -11.08 12.21
C MET A 33 -9.87 -10.05 12.66
N TYR A 34 -9.26 -10.26 13.83
CA TYR A 34 -8.18 -9.41 14.32
C TYR A 34 -6.99 -9.38 13.34
N GLN A 35 -6.51 -10.52 12.84
CA GLN A 35 -5.41 -10.53 11.86
C GLN A 35 -5.78 -9.80 10.57
N ARG A 36 -7.01 -9.96 10.07
CA ARG A 36 -7.48 -9.26 8.87
C ARG A 36 -7.48 -7.74 9.07
N ILE A 37 -7.92 -7.27 10.23
CA ILE A 37 -7.90 -5.84 10.58
C ILE A 37 -6.46 -5.36 10.68
N THR A 38 -5.58 -6.09 11.37
CA THR A 38 -4.16 -5.77 11.47
C THR A 38 -3.49 -5.67 10.11
N LEU A 39 -3.72 -6.64 9.22
CA LEU A 39 -3.18 -6.64 7.86
C LEU A 39 -3.63 -5.39 7.07
N THR A 40 -4.89 -5.00 7.23
CA THR A 40 -5.45 -3.80 6.58
C THR A 40 -4.87 -2.52 7.14
N THR A 41 -4.74 -2.42 8.46
CA THR A 41 -4.14 -1.26 9.12
C THR A 41 -2.67 -1.12 8.77
N VAL A 42 -1.92 -2.23 8.74
CA VAL A 42 -0.51 -2.25 8.34
C VAL A 42 -0.36 -1.84 6.88
N ALA A 43 -1.18 -2.38 5.96
CA ALA A 43 -1.15 -1.99 4.55
C ALA A 43 -1.42 -0.49 4.36
N ASN A 44 -2.45 0.05 5.02
CA ASN A 44 -2.78 1.48 4.94
C ASN A 44 -1.67 2.35 5.53
N ASN A 45 -1.10 1.98 6.68
CA ASN A 45 -0.04 2.75 7.33
C ASN A 45 1.25 2.72 6.49
N THR A 46 1.63 1.56 5.95
CA THR A 46 2.78 1.42 5.05
C THR A 46 2.65 2.33 3.85
N VAL A 47 1.51 2.28 3.18
CA VAL A 47 1.25 3.08 1.99
C VAL A 47 1.25 4.58 2.31
N SER A 48 0.64 4.99 3.43
CA SER A 48 0.60 6.40 3.85
C SER A 48 1.97 6.96 4.26
N CYS A 49 2.79 6.19 4.97
CA CYS A 49 4.13 6.66 5.39
C CYS A 49 5.10 6.72 4.21
N VAL A 50 5.08 5.70 3.34
CA VAL A 50 6.01 5.62 2.22
C VAL A 50 5.61 6.57 1.08
N SER A 51 4.32 6.81 0.85
CA SER A 51 3.88 7.82 -0.13
C SER A 51 4.30 9.23 0.26
N ALA A 52 4.32 9.55 1.56
CA ALA A 52 4.82 10.84 2.05
C ALA A 52 6.32 11.05 1.78
N ASN A 53 7.08 9.95 1.65
CA ASN A 53 8.49 9.96 1.30
C ASN A 53 8.73 9.97 -0.22
N TYR A 54 7.70 9.92 -1.05
CA TYR A 54 7.82 9.79 -2.49
C TYR A 54 8.77 10.82 -3.13
N GLY A 55 8.72 12.09 -2.72
CA GLY A 55 9.61 13.12 -3.25
C GLY A 55 11.11 12.86 -3.02
N PHE A 56 11.48 12.02 -2.06
CA PHE A 56 12.88 11.66 -1.79
C PHE A 56 12.97 10.20 -1.31
N SER A 57 13.37 9.32 -2.22
CA SER A 57 13.33 7.87 -1.99
C SER A 57 14.20 7.37 -0.83
N ASP A 58 15.19 8.13 -0.38
CA ASP A 58 16.08 7.73 0.73
C ASP A 58 15.60 8.23 2.10
N LYS A 59 14.46 8.93 2.17
CA LYS A 59 13.86 9.29 3.46
C LYS A 59 13.44 8.03 4.21
N ASP A 60 13.79 7.98 5.49
CA ASP A 60 13.32 6.93 6.38
C ASP A 60 11.79 7.03 6.59
N PRO A 61 11.00 5.96 6.44
CA PRO A 61 9.56 5.96 6.71
C PRO A 61 9.19 6.19 8.18
N PHE A 62 10.14 6.09 9.13
CA PHE A 62 9.85 6.39 10.54
C PHE A 62 9.91 7.89 10.88
N MET A 63 10.97 8.58 10.45
CA MET A 63 11.24 9.97 10.86
C MET A 63 11.31 10.97 9.70
N SER A 64 11.19 10.49 8.44
CA SER A 64 11.26 11.29 7.21
C SER A 64 12.48 12.21 7.12
N PHE A 65 13.61 11.80 7.69
CA PHE A 65 14.85 12.57 7.64
C PHE A 65 15.38 12.66 6.20
N ILE A 66 15.75 13.87 5.81
CA ILE A 66 16.30 14.18 4.48
C ILE A 66 17.80 14.38 4.63
N ASN A 67 18.60 13.64 3.87
CA ASN A 67 20.03 13.92 3.77
C ASN A 67 20.26 15.17 2.89
N LYS A 68 21.09 16.10 3.36
CA LYS A 68 21.41 17.35 2.66
C LYS A 68 22.00 17.13 1.28
N GLU A 69 22.74 16.03 1.08
CA GLU A 69 23.34 15.69 -0.21
C GLU A 69 22.29 15.42 -1.30
N GLN A 70 21.10 14.97 -0.92
CA GLN A 70 20.01 14.68 -1.85
C GLN A 70 19.31 15.95 -2.37
N LEU A 71 19.37 17.05 -1.62
CA LEU A 71 18.80 18.33 -2.05
C LEU A 71 19.49 18.86 -3.31
N ASN A 72 20.73 18.43 -3.59
CA ASN A 72 21.48 18.84 -4.78
C ASN A 72 21.26 17.89 -5.97
N ASN A 73 20.53 16.79 -5.81
CA ASN A 73 20.32 15.83 -6.88
C ASN A 73 19.18 16.29 -7.82
N ARG A 74 19.56 16.75 -9.01
CA ARG A 74 18.60 17.21 -10.05
C ARG A 74 17.58 16.15 -10.45
N SER A 75 17.94 14.87 -10.44
CA SER A 75 17.00 13.79 -10.80
C SER A 75 15.86 13.62 -9.80
N VAL A 76 16.08 14.04 -8.54
CA VAL A 76 15.09 14.02 -7.48
C VAL A 76 14.21 15.28 -7.52
N LEU A 77 14.84 16.45 -7.71
CA LEU A 77 14.13 17.74 -7.80
C LEU A 77 13.23 17.89 -9.04
N TYR A 78 13.57 17.20 -10.12
CA TYR A 78 12.85 17.24 -11.39
C TYR A 78 12.39 15.83 -11.79
N ARG A 79 11.95 15.05 -10.81
CA ARG A 79 11.57 13.66 -10.99
C ARG A 79 10.47 13.47 -12.04
N GLU A 80 9.53 14.41 -12.14
CA GLU A 80 8.44 14.36 -13.14
C GLU A 80 8.92 14.62 -14.58
N ILE A 81 10.10 15.23 -14.77
CA ILE A 81 10.65 15.54 -16.12
C ILE A 81 11.77 14.58 -16.51
N PHE A 82 12.73 14.35 -15.60
CA PHE A 82 13.95 13.59 -15.86
C PHE A 82 13.98 12.23 -15.15
N GLY A 83 12.97 11.94 -14.33
CA GLY A 83 12.90 10.68 -13.62
C GLY A 83 12.55 9.53 -14.57
N THR A 84 13.48 8.59 -14.73
CA THR A 84 13.15 7.30 -15.32
C THR A 84 12.31 6.54 -14.30
N THR A 85 11.06 6.20 -14.66
CA THR A 85 10.08 5.51 -13.80
C THR A 85 10.73 4.36 -13.03
N ASP A 86 11.46 3.47 -13.70
CA ASP A 86 11.98 2.27 -13.06
C ASP A 86 13.06 2.53 -12.01
N LYS A 87 13.95 3.52 -12.19
CA LYS A 87 15.10 3.71 -11.29
C LYS A 87 14.73 4.40 -9.98
N LEU A 88 13.75 5.30 -10.02
CA LEU A 88 13.32 6.10 -8.87
C LEU A 88 12.14 5.48 -8.13
N ASP A 89 11.36 4.62 -8.79
CA ASP A 89 10.21 3.95 -8.17
C ASP A 89 10.65 2.67 -7.42
N LEU A 90 11.66 1.95 -7.92
CA LEU A 90 12.20 0.72 -7.30
C LEU A 90 12.59 0.85 -5.81
N PRO A 91 13.34 1.89 -5.38
CA PRO A 91 13.70 2.00 -3.97
C PRO A 91 12.50 2.35 -3.08
N ILE A 92 11.49 3.06 -3.59
CA ILE A 92 10.22 3.31 -2.89
C ILE A 92 9.44 2.00 -2.72
N GLU A 93 9.36 1.17 -3.77
CA GLU A 93 8.73 -0.15 -3.70
C GLU A 93 9.42 -1.05 -2.67
N ARG A 94 10.75 -1.13 -2.69
CA ARG A 94 11.53 -1.88 -1.71
C ARG A 94 11.33 -1.37 -0.28
N GLN A 95 11.26 -0.04 -0.12
CA GLN A 95 10.99 0.58 1.17
C GLN A 95 9.61 0.19 1.70
N ALA A 96 8.58 0.21 0.85
CA ALA A 96 7.24 -0.23 1.19
C ALA A 96 7.18 -1.71 1.57
N GLU A 97 7.89 -2.59 0.84
CA GLU A 97 7.97 -4.01 1.18
C GLU A 97 8.62 -4.23 2.54
N TRP A 98 9.81 -3.65 2.76
CA TRP A 98 10.54 -3.79 4.02
C TRP A 98 9.77 -3.22 5.22
N PHE A 99 9.21 -2.02 5.07
CA PHE A 99 8.44 -1.36 6.14
C PHE A 99 7.14 -2.14 6.45
N GLY A 100 6.51 -2.67 5.40
CA GLY A 100 5.39 -3.61 5.54
C GLY A 100 5.78 -4.85 6.36
N TYR A 101 6.89 -5.51 6.04
CA TYR A 101 7.37 -6.67 6.81
C TYR A 101 7.66 -6.30 8.27
N TYR A 102 8.29 -5.15 8.51
CA TYR A 102 8.59 -4.67 9.85
C TYR A 102 7.32 -4.51 10.69
N LEU A 103 6.34 -3.74 10.20
CA LEU A 103 5.09 -3.48 10.93
C LEU A 103 4.28 -4.76 11.14
N LEU A 104 4.24 -5.63 10.14
CA LEU A 104 3.52 -6.89 10.20
C LEU A 104 4.19 -7.88 11.16
N SER A 105 5.52 -7.84 11.30
CA SER A 105 6.25 -8.68 12.26
C SER A 105 5.97 -8.26 13.71
N LYS A 106 5.78 -6.97 13.97
CA LYS A 106 5.53 -6.44 15.31
C LYS A 106 4.09 -6.60 15.78
N ASN A 107 3.12 -6.56 14.86
CA ASN A 107 1.69 -6.52 15.22
C ASN A 107 0.97 -7.86 15.07
N CYS A 108 1.63 -8.92 14.57
CA CYS A 108 0.99 -10.21 14.41
C CYS A 108 1.08 -11.08 15.67
N LEU A 109 -0.08 -11.63 16.05
CA LEU A 109 -0.23 -12.56 17.17
C LEU A 109 -0.15 -14.04 16.75
N LEU A 110 -0.48 -14.35 15.49
CA LEU A 110 -0.50 -15.71 14.96
C LEU A 110 0.77 -16.04 14.19
N LYS A 111 1.21 -17.30 14.28
CA LYS A 111 2.33 -17.83 13.49
C LYS A 111 1.88 -17.89 12.02
N LYS A 112 2.71 -17.33 11.14
CA LYS A 112 2.38 -17.09 9.74
C LYS A 112 2.91 -18.21 8.86
N ASP A 113 2.12 -18.59 7.85
CA ASP A 113 2.60 -19.42 6.76
C ASP A 113 2.61 -18.59 5.47
N GLY A 114 3.81 -18.34 4.93
CA GLY A 114 3.99 -17.72 3.61
C GLY A 114 3.44 -16.29 3.46
N VAL A 115 3.98 -15.33 4.22
CA VAL A 115 3.69 -13.89 4.00
C VAL A 115 4.29 -13.44 2.67
N LYS A 116 3.48 -12.80 1.82
CA LYS A 116 3.93 -12.15 0.59
C LYS A 116 3.47 -10.71 0.57
N ILE A 117 4.42 -9.79 0.67
CA ILE A 117 4.19 -8.35 0.47
C ILE A 117 4.77 -7.99 -0.89
N LYS A 118 3.97 -7.31 -1.71
CA LYS A 118 4.40 -6.73 -2.99
C LYS A 118 3.99 -5.27 -3.02
N ALA A 119 4.94 -4.39 -3.31
CA ALA A 119 4.66 -2.99 -3.58
C ALA A 119 4.83 -2.70 -5.08
N LYS A 120 4.00 -1.82 -5.61
CA LYS A 120 4.13 -1.31 -6.97
C LYS A 120 3.74 0.16 -6.98
N VAL A 121 4.58 1.00 -7.60
CA VAL A 121 4.19 2.37 -7.96
C VAL A 121 3.57 2.31 -9.35
N ASP A 122 2.34 2.80 -9.49
CA ASP A 122 1.65 2.87 -10.77
C ASP A 122 1.24 4.30 -11.09
N ILE A 123 1.09 4.63 -12.37
CA ILE A 123 0.64 5.94 -12.79
C ILE A 123 -0.90 5.96 -12.71
N LYS A 124 -1.46 7.00 -12.09
CA LYS A 124 -2.90 7.15 -11.99
C LYS A 124 -3.49 7.41 -13.38
N GLN A 125 -4.49 6.62 -13.77
CA GLN A 125 -5.13 6.78 -15.08
C GLN A 125 -5.68 8.21 -15.22
N GLY A 126 -5.19 8.93 -16.24
CA GLY A 126 -5.63 10.29 -16.58
C GLY A 126 -4.80 11.44 -16.00
N LYS A 127 -3.77 11.18 -15.17
CA LYS A 127 -2.85 12.20 -14.67
C LYS A 127 -1.40 11.75 -14.82
N THR A 128 -0.68 12.35 -15.75
CA THR A 128 0.70 11.95 -16.10
C THR A 128 1.74 12.26 -15.02
N MET A 129 1.44 13.19 -14.11
CA MET A 129 2.34 13.64 -13.03
C MET A 129 1.91 13.21 -11.63
N GLN A 130 0.90 12.34 -11.52
CA GLN A 130 0.49 11.77 -10.24
C GLN A 130 0.63 10.25 -10.28
N LYS A 131 1.38 9.71 -9.33
CA LYS A 131 1.54 8.27 -9.17
C LYS A 131 0.78 7.81 -7.94
N ASP A 132 0.33 6.57 -7.97
CA ASP A 132 -0.28 5.88 -6.85
C ASP A 132 0.67 4.78 -6.37
N LEU A 133 0.97 4.75 -5.07
CA LEU A 133 1.67 3.63 -4.45
C LEU A 133 0.64 2.58 -4.05
N ILE A 134 0.72 1.41 -4.67
CA ILE A 134 -0.16 0.26 -4.42
C ILE A 134 0.64 -0.80 -3.69
N VAL A 135 0.22 -1.14 -2.47
CA VAL A 135 0.82 -2.25 -1.70
C VAL A 135 -0.21 -3.35 -1.57
N THR A 136 0.17 -4.55 -1.99
CA THR A 136 -0.62 -5.77 -1.83
C THR A 136 0.06 -6.67 -0.81
N MET A 137 -0.64 -6.98 0.27
CA MET A 137 -0.20 -7.90 1.30
C MET A 137 -1.07 -9.16 1.25
N THR A 138 -0.42 -10.31 1.26
CA THR A 138 -1.07 -11.63 1.24
C THR A 138 -0.54 -12.46 2.40
N GLU A 139 -1.45 -12.98 3.23
CA GLU A 139 -1.13 -13.85 4.35
C GLU A 139 -2.03 -15.08 4.33
N SER A 140 -1.47 -16.24 4.69
CA SER A 140 -2.22 -17.50 4.85
C SER A 140 -2.20 -17.96 6.30
N TYR A 141 -3.36 -18.41 6.78
CA TYR A 141 -3.56 -18.91 8.13
C TYR A 141 -4.14 -20.31 8.11
N HIS A 142 -3.64 -21.18 8.99
CA HIS A 142 -4.18 -22.51 9.22
C HIS A 142 -5.25 -22.45 10.32
N ILE A 143 -6.44 -22.97 10.05
CA ILE A 143 -7.51 -23.08 11.04
C ILE A 143 -7.42 -24.44 11.73
N PRO A 144 -7.12 -24.50 13.04
CA PRO A 144 -7.13 -25.75 13.78
C PRO A 144 -8.56 -26.33 13.84
N LEU A 145 -8.67 -27.65 13.95
CA LEU A 145 -9.91 -28.44 14.10
C LEU A 145 -10.80 -28.54 12.85
N VAL A 146 -10.65 -27.70 11.83
CA VAL A 146 -11.46 -27.84 10.58
C VAL A 146 -10.94 -28.95 9.68
N SER A 147 -9.64 -29.25 9.78
CA SER A 147 -9.04 -30.41 9.11
C SER A 147 -9.63 -31.74 9.61
N MET A 148 -10.06 -31.83 10.87
CA MET A 148 -10.78 -32.99 11.41
C MET A 148 -12.20 -33.12 10.83
N LEU A 149 -12.77 -32.03 10.32
CA LEU A 149 -14.09 -32.00 9.67
C LEU A 149 -14.00 -32.19 8.13
N GLY A 150 -12.79 -32.41 7.58
CA GLY A 150 -12.58 -32.63 6.15
C GLY A 150 -12.69 -31.37 5.28
N ILE A 151 -12.67 -30.17 5.88
CA ILE A 151 -12.73 -28.89 5.17
C ILE A 151 -11.31 -28.37 4.98
N ASN A 152 -11.06 -27.66 3.87
CA ASN A 152 -9.78 -27.01 3.59
C ASN A 152 -9.36 -26.13 4.79
N ASP A 153 -8.16 -26.39 5.28
CA ASP A 153 -7.61 -25.88 6.53
C ASP A 153 -6.91 -24.54 6.37
N LYS A 154 -6.79 -24.03 5.13
CA LYS A 154 -6.09 -22.79 4.80
C LYS A 154 -7.05 -21.66 4.43
N VAL A 155 -6.89 -20.52 5.11
CA VAL A 155 -7.54 -19.26 4.75
C VAL A 155 -6.50 -18.26 4.29
N GLU A 156 -6.68 -17.75 3.08
CA GLU A 156 -5.83 -16.72 2.49
C GLU A 156 -6.52 -15.37 2.59
N PHE A 157 -5.84 -14.40 3.19
CA PHE A 157 -6.26 -13.00 3.18
C PHE A 157 -5.37 -12.22 2.22
N ARG A 158 -6.01 -11.54 1.28
CA ARG A 158 -5.35 -10.60 0.36
C ARG A 158 -5.93 -9.21 0.61
N VAL A 159 -5.05 -8.26 0.91
CA VAL A 159 -5.41 -6.85 1.13
C VAL A 159 -4.57 -5.99 0.20
N THR A 160 -5.23 -5.02 -0.42
CA THR A 160 -4.59 -4.02 -1.28
C THR A 160 -4.92 -2.64 -0.73
N ALA A 161 -3.87 -1.85 -0.47
CA ALA A 161 -3.96 -0.46 -0.06
C ALA A 161 -3.31 0.44 -1.11
N CYS A 162 -3.82 1.66 -1.24
CA CYS A 162 -3.40 2.63 -2.26
C CYS A 162 -3.33 4.03 -1.65
N ALA A 163 -2.27 4.78 -1.94
CA ALA A 163 -2.20 6.21 -1.64
C ALA A 163 -1.59 6.96 -2.82
N GLU A 164 -2.07 8.19 -2.96
CA GLU A 164 -1.55 9.12 -3.95
C GLU A 164 -0.17 9.63 -3.49
N CYS A 165 0.77 9.57 -4.42
CA CYS A 165 2.12 10.04 -4.28
C CYS A 165 2.26 11.34 -5.06
N VAL A 166 2.39 12.46 -4.34
CA VAL A 166 2.58 13.78 -4.94
C VAL A 166 3.85 14.40 -4.39
N ASP A 167 4.78 14.76 -5.28
CA ASP A 167 5.88 15.64 -4.94
C ASP A 167 5.56 17.06 -5.44
N PRO A 168 5.13 17.97 -4.54
CA PRO A 168 4.78 19.33 -4.94
C PRO A 168 5.97 20.12 -5.48
N ILE A 169 7.20 19.83 -5.04
CA ILE A 169 8.39 20.55 -5.51
C ILE A 169 8.70 20.16 -6.95
N SER A 170 8.76 18.87 -7.24
CA SER A 170 8.96 18.40 -8.61
C SER A 170 7.82 18.81 -9.53
N TYR A 171 6.58 18.89 -9.03
CA TYR A 171 5.45 19.39 -9.81
C TYR A 171 5.61 20.86 -10.22
N ILE A 172 5.93 21.75 -9.26
CA ILE A 172 6.16 23.18 -9.54
C ILE A 172 7.30 23.35 -10.53
N ASN A 173 8.43 22.68 -10.29
CA ASN A 173 9.59 22.71 -11.17
C ASN A 173 9.25 22.22 -12.59
N ALA A 174 8.36 21.24 -12.72
CA ALA A 174 7.93 20.73 -14.01
C ALA A 174 7.04 21.72 -14.76
N VAL A 175 6.11 22.36 -14.07
CA VAL A 175 5.26 23.40 -14.66
C VAL A 175 6.10 24.60 -15.10
N ASP A 176 7.01 25.09 -14.24
CA ASP A 176 7.87 26.24 -14.54
C ASP A 176 8.79 25.95 -15.74
N PHE A 177 9.40 24.76 -15.77
CA PHE A 177 10.24 24.35 -16.90
C PHE A 177 9.45 24.27 -18.20
N LEU A 178 8.26 23.66 -18.18
CA LEU A 178 7.40 23.57 -19.37
C LEU A 178 6.97 24.95 -19.85
N TRP A 179 6.65 25.87 -18.94
CA TRP A 179 6.30 27.24 -19.26
C TRP A 179 7.46 27.98 -19.96
N GLU A 180 8.68 27.85 -19.42
CA GLU A 180 9.89 28.44 -20.00
C GLU A 180 10.17 27.91 -21.42
N GLN A 181 9.95 26.62 -21.66
CA GLN A 181 10.08 26.05 -23.01
C GLN A 181 9.01 26.58 -23.98
N VAL A 182 7.76 26.74 -23.51
CA VAL A 182 6.67 27.28 -24.34
C VAL A 182 6.94 28.75 -24.71
N GLU A 183 7.44 29.56 -23.78
CA GLU A 183 7.84 30.94 -24.07
C GLU A 183 8.96 30.99 -25.12
N LYS A 184 10.01 30.18 -24.96
CA LYS A 184 11.12 30.10 -25.94
C LYS A 184 10.65 29.66 -27.34
N ILE A 185 9.75 28.69 -27.42
CA ILE A 185 9.17 28.25 -28.70
C ILE A 185 8.31 29.37 -29.31
N THR A 186 7.53 30.08 -28.50
CA THR A 186 6.69 31.20 -28.96
C THR A 186 7.52 32.40 -29.44
N GLU A 187 8.70 32.62 -28.86
CA GLU A 187 9.65 33.64 -29.28
C GLU A 187 10.46 33.29 -30.54
N THR A 188 10.36 32.04 -31.01
CA THR A 188 11.06 31.59 -32.22
C THR A 188 10.53 32.41 -33.42
N PRO A 189 11.42 32.99 -34.26
CA PRO A 189 11.06 33.99 -35.26
C PRO A 189 10.01 33.50 -36.26
N GLU A 190 10.01 32.21 -36.59
CA GLU A 190 9.05 31.58 -37.49
C GLU A 190 7.61 31.59 -36.93
N ILE A 191 7.44 31.27 -35.65
CA ILE A 191 6.13 31.22 -34.99
C ILE A 191 5.60 32.64 -34.75
N LYS A 192 6.49 33.58 -34.43
CA LYS A 192 6.16 35.01 -34.28
C LYS A 192 5.64 35.61 -35.58
N LEU A 193 6.26 35.26 -36.72
CA LEU A 193 5.84 35.65 -38.06
C LEU A 193 4.46 35.08 -38.43
N VAL A 194 4.22 33.79 -38.15
CA VAL A 194 2.92 33.16 -38.40
C VAL A 194 1.82 33.81 -37.55
N ARG A 195 2.09 34.13 -36.28
CA ARG A 195 1.13 34.80 -35.41
C ARG A 195 0.80 36.21 -35.90
N GLN A 196 1.81 36.97 -36.33
CA GLN A 196 1.64 38.30 -36.91
C GLN A 196 0.86 38.26 -38.23
N MET A 197 1.09 37.27 -39.10
CA MET A 197 0.31 37.08 -40.32
C MET A 197 -1.15 36.74 -40.04
N ILE A 198 -1.44 35.89 -39.05
CA ILE A 198 -2.81 35.55 -38.66
C ILE A 198 -3.55 36.77 -38.09
N ASP A 199 -2.91 37.59 -37.27
CA ASP A 199 -3.49 38.82 -36.73
C ASP A 199 -3.74 39.87 -37.84
N TYR A 200 -2.93 39.89 -38.89
CA TYR A 200 -3.13 40.75 -40.06
C TYR A 200 -4.30 40.29 -40.93
N ILE A 201 -4.59 38.99 -40.97
CA ILE A 201 -5.72 38.41 -41.73
C ILE A 201 -7.05 38.55 -40.97
N LYS A 202 -7.02 38.62 -39.63
CA LYS A 202 -8.21 38.80 -38.79
C LYS A 202 -8.70 40.26 -38.68
N LYS A 203 -7.95 41.22 -39.21
CA LYS A 203 -8.27 42.65 -39.19
C LYS A 203 -8.84 43.09 -40.53
#